data_AF-A0AAN8CXS0-F1
#
_entry.id   AF-A0AAN8CXS0-F1
#
_cell.length_a   1.000
_cell.length_b   1.000
_cell.length_c   1.000
_cell.angle_alpha   90.00
_cell.angle_beta   90.00
_cell.angle_gamma   90.00
#
_symmetry.space_group_name_H-M   'P 1'
#
loop_
_entity.id
_entity.type
_entity.pdbx_description
1 polymer ?
#
loop_
_entity_poly.entity_id
_entity_poly.type
_entity_poly.pdbx_seq_one_letter_code
_entity_poly.pdbx_strand_id
1 'polypeptide(L)' 'MKVTIDRMAYAPGETITVLAKINNSTSSEMTPKFRLGKKVIYRASGSTKGEECTIIKVVKNRIQAHTELEVR' A
#
# COMPACT_ATOMS: atom_id res chain seq x y z
N MET A 1 -2.73 -8.21 10.02
CA MET A 1 -1.66 -7.53 9.25
C MET A 1 -1.30 -6.24 9.98
N LYS A 2 -0.01 -5.96 10.14
CA LYS A 2 0.52 -4.71 10.71
C LYS A 2 1.46 -4.07 9.71
N VAL A 3 1.26 -2.80 9.36
CA VAL A 3 2.06 -2.07 8.37
C VAL A 3 2.69 -0.85 9.02
N THR A 4 3.96 -0.62 8.76
CA THR A 4 4.71 0.55 9.21
C THR A 4 5.46 1.16 8.03
N ILE A 5 5.54 2.49 8.01
CA ILE A 5 6.37 3.27 7.10
C ILE A 5 7.41 4.02 7.93
N ASP A 6 8.56 4.32 7.33
CA ASP A 6 9.68 4.98 8.03
C ASP A 6 9.36 6.44 8.40
N ARG A 7 8.61 7.14 7.54
CA ARG A 7 8.21 8.55 7.73
C ARG A 7 6.88 8.84 7.04
N MET A 8 6.29 9.98 7.37
CA MET A 8 4.97 10.38 6.87
C MET A 8 5.01 11.25 5.61
N ALA A 9 6.14 11.90 5.33
CA ALA A 9 6.31 12.80 4.20
C ALA A 9 7.61 12.48 3.46
N TYR A 10 7.57 12.60 2.14
CA TYR A 10 8.66 12.28 1.23
C TYR A 10 8.72 13.36 0.14
N ALA A 11 9.93 13.75 -0.26
CA ALA A 11 10.15 14.54 -1.46
C ALA A 11 10.05 13.65 -2.71
N PRO A 12 9.72 14.21 -3.88
CA PRO A 12 9.77 13.48 -5.14
C PRO A 12 11.15 12.84 -5.39
N GLY A 13 11.15 11.57 -5.79
CA GLY A 13 12.38 10.80 -6.02
C GLY A 13 12.91 10.05 -4.79
N GLU A 14 12.38 10.31 -3.60
CA GLU A 14 12.72 9.51 -2.41
C GLU A 14 12.07 8.13 -2.41
N THR A 15 12.74 7.18 -1.76
CA THR A 15 12.20 5.83 -1.53
C THR A 15 11.32 5.81 -0.28
N ILE A 16 10.17 5.14 -0.39
CA ILE A 16 9.26 4.84 0.72
C ILE A 16 9.55 3.42 1.17
N THR A 17 9.95 3.23 2.43
CA THR A 17 10.18 1.90 2.99
C THR A 17 8.92 1.42 3.70
N VAL A 18 8.24 0.44 3.12
CA VAL A 18 7.07 -0.18 3.72
C VAL A 18 7.49 -1.50 4.37
N LEU A 19 7.21 -1.67 5.66
CA LEU A 19 7.36 -2.94 6.35
C LEU A 19 5.97 -3.47 6.73
N ALA A 20 5.63 -4.65 6.26
CA ALA A 20 4.37 -5.32 6.56
C ALA A 20 4.62 -6.65 7.28
N LYS A 21 4.14 -6.77 8.52
CA LYS A 21 4.06 -8.03 9.24
C LYS A 21 2.71 -8.68 8.93
N ILE A 22 2.76 -9.85 8.30
CA ILE A 22 1.59 -10.53 7.77
C ILE A 22 1.50 -11.90 8.43
N ASN A 23 0.49 -12.08 9.27
CA ASN A 23 0.07 -13.39 9.76
C ASN A 23 -1.11 -13.86 8.90
N ASN A 24 -0.89 -14.89 8.09
CA ASN A 24 -1.92 -15.57 7.33
C ASN A 24 -2.38 -16.80 8.10
N SER A 25 -3.29 -16.61 9.06
CA SER A 25 -3.90 -17.72 9.82
C SER A 25 -5.02 -18.45 9.07
N THR A 26 -5.30 -18.05 7.81
CA THR A 26 -6.34 -18.67 7.00
C THR A 26 -5.85 -19.94 6.33
N SER A 27 -6.80 -20.76 5.86
CA SER A 27 -6.54 -21.97 5.08
C SER A 27 -6.20 -21.70 3.62
N SER A 28 -6.23 -20.43 3.18
CA SER A 28 -5.97 -20.03 1.80
C SER A 28 -4.62 -19.33 1.68
N GLU A 29 -3.98 -19.49 0.52
CA GLU A 29 -2.79 -18.73 0.18
C GLU A 29 -3.15 -17.27 -0.19
N MET A 30 -2.27 -16.33 0.13
CA MET A 30 -2.48 -14.89 -0.09
C MET A 30 -1.36 -14.29 -0.95
N THR A 31 -1.68 -13.29 -1.79
CA THR A 31 -0.68 -12.50 -2.53
C THR A 31 -0.75 -11.04 -2.11
N PRO A 32 0.16 -10.55 -1.25
CA PRO A 32 0.17 -9.17 -0.80
C PRO A 32 0.48 -8.19 -1.94
N LYS A 33 -0.23 -7.06 -1.95
CA LYS A 33 -0.06 -5.98 -2.93
C LYS A 33 0.00 -4.64 -2.21
N PHE A 34 1.01 -3.85 -2.54
CA PHE A 34 1.17 -2.47 -2.05
C PHE A 34 0.97 -1.52 -3.22
N ARG A 35 0.29 -0.39 -2.97
CA ARG A 35 0.16 0.69 -3.96
C ARG A 35 0.36 2.04 -3.32
N LEU A 36 1.02 2.94 -4.04
CA LEU A 36 1.01 4.37 -3.76
C LEU A 36 -0.07 5.01 -4.63
N GLY A 37 -1.16 5.45 -3.99
CA GLY A 37 -2.26 6.13 -4.67
C GLY A 37 -2.13 7.65 -4.56
N LYS A 38 -2.48 8.36 -5.64
CA LYS A 38 -2.67 9.81 -5.66
C LYS A 38 -4.16 10.09 -5.70
N LYS A 39 -4.65 10.94 -4.79
CA LYS A 39 -5.99 11.50 -4.85
C LYS A 39 -5.89 12.99 -5.12
N VAL A 40 -6.48 13.45 -6.21
CA VAL A 40 -6.53 14.87 -6.58
C VAL A 40 -7.96 15.36 -6.38
N ILE A 41 -8.12 16.50 -5.72
CA ILE A 41 -9.43 17.10 -5.46
C ILE A 41 -9.46 18.49 -6.12
N TYR A 42 -10.36 18.65 -7.08
CA TYR A 42 -10.63 19.90 -7.77
C TYR A 42 -11.85 20.57 -7.13
N ARG A 43 -11.72 21.83 -6.69
CA ARG A 43 -12.82 22.61 -6.11
C ARG A 43 -13.00 23.90 -6.90
N ALA A 44 -14.20 24.12 -7.46
CA ALA A 44 -14.52 25.33 -8.23
C ALA A 44 -16.02 25.64 -8.14
N SER A 45 -16.36 26.91 -7.87
CA SER A 45 -17.74 27.45 -7.90
C SER A 45 -18.78 26.57 -7.19
N GLY A 46 -18.47 26.07 -5.99
CA GLY A 46 -19.36 25.20 -5.22
C GLY A 46 -19.38 23.73 -5.64
N SER A 47 -18.68 23.35 -6.72
CA SER A 47 -18.50 21.96 -7.14
C SER A 47 -17.18 21.39 -6.62
N THR A 48 -17.20 20.10 -6.26
CA THR A 48 -16.00 19.32 -5.92
C THR A 48 -15.94 18.08 -6.80
N LYS A 49 -14.82 17.86 -7.48
CA LYS A 49 -14.52 16.63 -8.22
C LYS A 49 -13.28 15.98 -7.65
N GLY A 50 -13.28 14.65 -7.57
CA GLY A 50 -12.14 13.86 -7.14
C GLY A 50 -11.64 12.96 -8.26
N GLU A 51 -10.34 12.77 -8.33
CA GLU A 51 -9.67 11.82 -9.23
C GLU A 51 -8.70 10.97 -8.41
N GLU A 52 -8.68 9.67 -8.67
CA GLU A 52 -7.76 8.73 -8.02
C GLU A 52 -6.91 8.02 -9.07
N CYS A 53 -5.59 8.06 -8.89
CA CYS A 53 -4.63 7.41 -9.78
C CYS A 53 -3.67 6.53 -8.96
N THR A 54 -3.20 5.43 -9.54
CA THR A 54 -2.10 4.64 -8.95
C THR A 54 -0.78 5.17 -9.49
N ILE A 55 0.13 5.60 -8.61
CA ILE A 55 1.48 6.03 -8.98
C ILE A 55 2.39 4.81 -9.13
N ILE A 56 2.42 3.94 -8.11
CA ILE A 56 3.28 2.75 -8.07
C ILE A 56 2.47 1.58 -7.51
N LYS A 57 2.74 0.38 -8.02
CA LYS A 57 2.21 -0.88 -7.51
C LYS A 57 3.32 -1.91 -7.39
N VAL A 58 3.41 -2.54 -6.22
CA VAL A 58 4.34 -3.64 -5.96
C VAL A 58 3.54 -4.86 -5.55
N VAL A 59 3.76 -5.97 -6.25
CA VAL A 59 3.17 -7.27 -5.92
C VAL A 59 4.27 -8.12 -5.31
N LYS A 60 3.97 -8.77 -4.19
CA LYS A 60 4.92 -9.61 -3.47
C LYS A 60 4.57 -11.09 -3.68
N ASN A 61 5.48 -11.95 -3.24
CA ASN A 61 5.32 -13.38 -3.40
C ASN A 61 4.11 -13.90 -2.64
N ARG A 62 3.63 -15.06 -3.09
CA ARG A 62 2.53 -15.78 -2.47
C ARG A 62 2.95 -16.24 -1.07
N ILE A 63 2.08 -15.99 -0.10
CA ILE A 63 2.20 -16.39 1.30
C ILE A 63 1.31 -17.60 1.51
N GLN A 64 1.89 -18.69 2.02
CA GLN A 64 1.17 -19.93 2.27
C GLN A 64 0.14 -19.77 3.39
N ALA A 65 -0.85 -20.66 3.41
CA ALA A 65 -1.77 -20.79 4.52
C ALA A 65 -1.03 -21.07 5.84
N HIS A 66 -1.56 -20.59 6.96
CA HIS A 66 -1.01 -20.79 8.30
C HIS A 66 0.47 -20.38 8.47
N THR A 67 0.90 -19.29 7.84
CA THR A 67 2.27 -18.76 7.95
C THR A 67 2.31 -17.32 8.44
N GLU A 68 3.46 -16.92 8.99
CA GLU A 68 3.76 -15.53 9.35
C GLU A 68 5.04 -15.06 8.68
N LEU A 69 4.98 -13.92 8.00
CA LEU A 69 6.10 -13.36 7.23
C LEU A 69 6.17 -11.83 7.37
N GLU A 70 7.40 -11.32 7.33
CA GLU A 70 7.66 -9.90 7.14
C GLU A 70 7.98 -9.61 5.67
N VAL A 71 7.27 -8.63 5.10
CA VAL A 71 7.41 -8.24 3.71
C VAL A 71 7.84 -6.78 3.64
N ARG A 72 8.86 -6.51 2.84
CA ARG A 72 9.40 -5.18 2.50
C ARG A 72 9.28 -4.98 1.00
#